data_AF-A0A1Y1ZAI1-F1
#
_entry.id   AF-A0A1Y1ZAI1-F1
#
_cell.length_a   1.000
_cell.length_b   1.000
_cell.length_c   1.000
_cell.angle_alpha   90.00
_cell.angle_beta   90.00
_cell.angle_gamma   90.00
#
_symmetry.space_group_name_H-M   'P 1'
#
loop_
_entity.id
_entity.type
_entity.pdbx_description
1 polymer ?
#
loop_
_entity_poly.entity_id
_entity_poly.type
_entity_poly.pdbx_seq_one_letter_code
_entity_poly.pdbx_strand_id
1 'polypeptide(L)'
;MKTTIILATILSLAVAAPSHRRPNINTRANLQSFTGALGGITATPVEDSGNPDRPFQVKGDTFVNIAAALQRSCDQQFNACANAANGGDKTLSVGACSDQKSEFPISRIL
;
A
#
# COMPACT_ATOMS: atom_id res chain seq x y z
N MET A 1 -7.57 -50.36 58.97
CA MET A 1 -7.17 -49.71 57.70
C MET A 1 -8.19 -50.06 56.63
N LYS A 2 -9.13 -49.16 56.33
CA LYS A 2 -10.05 -49.29 55.19
C LYS A 2 -10.30 -47.89 54.66
N THR A 3 -9.57 -47.56 53.61
CA THR A 3 -9.63 -46.31 52.84
C THR A 3 -10.73 -46.44 51.78
N THR A 4 -11.70 -45.54 51.81
CA THR A 4 -12.68 -45.36 50.72
C THR A 4 -12.25 -44.18 49.86
N ILE A 5 -12.00 -44.46 48.58
CA ILE A 5 -11.57 -43.51 47.55
C ILE A 5 -12.80 -42.80 47.00
N ILE A 6 -12.83 -41.47 47.06
CA ILE A 6 -13.87 -40.64 46.43
C ILE A 6 -13.41 -40.33 45.01
N LEU A 7 -14.14 -40.85 44.02
CA LEU A 7 -13.91 -40.61 42.60
C LEU A 7 -14.57 -39.28 42.22
N ALA A 8 -13.78 -38.20 42.14
CA ALA A 8 -14.26 -36.91 41.67
C ALA A 8 -14.17 -36.84 40.14
N THR A 9 -15.30 -36.90 39.46
CA THR A 9 -15.40 -36.70 38.01
C THR A 9 -15.32 -35.21 37.68
N ILE A 10 -14.20 -34.79 37.10
CA ILE A 10 -14.01 -33.45 36.53
C ILE A 10 -14.71 -33.36 35.17
N LEU A 11 -15.74 -32.51 35.08
CA LEU A 11 -16.41 -32.16 33.83
C LEU A 11 -15.69 -30.95 33.21
N SER A 12 -14.85 -31.20 32.20
CA SER A 12 -14.13 -30.16 31.48
C SER A 12 -15.05 -29.50 30.44
N LEU A 13 -15.45 -28.24 30.67
CA LEU A 13 -16.08 -27.41 29.63
C LEU A 13 -14.98 -26.78 28.76
N ALA A 14 -14.83 -27.29 27.52
CA ALA A 14 -14.02 -26.63 26.51
C ALA A 14 -14.78 -25.43 25.93
N VAL A 15 -14.45 -24.22 26.37
CA VAL A 15 -14.92 -22.98 25.74
C VAL A 15 -14.12 -22.79 24.45
N ALA A 16 -14.75 -23.02 23.31
CA ALA A 16 -14.17 -22.71 22.00
C ALA A 16 -14.02 -21.18 21.88
N ALA A 17 -12.78 -20.68 21.91
CA ALA A 17 -12.49 -19.28 21.67
C ALA A 17 -12.85 -18.91 20.22
N PRO A 18 -13.51 -17.76 19.98
CA PRO A 18 -13.74 -17.28 18.63
C PRO A 18 -12.39 -16.94 18.00
N SER A 19 -12.02 -17.69 16.95
CA SER A 19 -10.89 -17.38 16.09
C SER A 19 -11.17 -16.02 15.43
N HIS A 20 -10.59 -14.97 16.01
CA HIS A 20 -10.51 -13.66 15.38
C HIS A 20 -9.64 -13.84 14.14
N ARG A 21 -10.29 -14.11 12.99
CA ARG A 21 -9.67 -13.86 11.70
C ARG A 21 -9.36 -12.38 11.69
N ARG A 22 -8.12 -12.04 12.04
CA ARG A 22 -7.56 -10.74 11.71
C ARG A 22 -7.83 -10.60 10.21
N PRO A 23 -8.62 -9.62 9.76
CA PRO A 23 -8.63 -9.34 8.34
C PRO A 23 -7.16 -9.12 8.00
N ASN A 24 -6.63 -9.93 7.09
CA ASN A 24 -5.36 -9.63 6.46
C ASN A 24 -5.65 -8.41 5.58
N ILE A 25 -5.71 -7.25 6.24
CA ILE A 25 -5.58 -5.98 5.57
C ILE A 25 -4.11 -5.99 5.14
N ASN A 26 -3.86 -6.60 3.99
CA ASN A 26 -2.69 -6.30 3.16
C ASN A 26 -2.84 -4.85 2.67
N THR A 27 -2.98 -3.89 3.60
CA THR A 27 -2.51 -2.53 3.36
C THR A 27 -1.02 -2.69 3.35
N ARG A 28 -0.48 -3.15 2.21
CA ARG A 28 0.94 -2.96 1.94
C ARG A 28 1.12 -1.46 2.08
N ALA A 29 1.78 -1.05 3.15
CA ALA A 29 1.87 0.35 3.50
C ALA A 29 2.54 1.07 2.31
N ASN A 30 1.95 2.17 1.86
CA ASN A 30 2.54 2.95 0.78
C ASN A 30 3.91 3.44 1.25
N LEU A 31 4.96 3.06 0.54
CA LEU A 31 6.35 3.34 0.87
C LEU A 31 6.78 4.75 0.46
N GLN A 32 5.91 5.52 -0.22
CA GLN A 32 6.16 6.91 -0.58
C GLN A 32 5.50 7.88 0.43
N SER A 33 6.11 9.04 0.62
CA SER A 33 5.56 10.14 1.44
C SER A 33 4.87 11.22 0.61
N PHE A 34 4.92 11.15 -0.72
CA PHE A 34 4.31 12.15 -1.58
C PHE A 34 2.78 12.03 -1.58
N THR A 35 2.10 13.12 -1.24
CA THR A 35 0.63 13.20 -1.12
C THR A 35 0.00 14.25 -2.03
N GLY A 36 0.79 14.95 -2.86
CA GLY A 36 0.24 15.90 -3.84
C GLY A 36 -0.73 15.18 -4.78
N ALA A 37 -1.87 15.80 -5.09
CA ALA A 37 -2.92 15.19 -5.90
C ALA A 37 -3.68 16.25 -6.70
N LEU A 38 -3.03 16.80 -7.74
CA LEU A 38 -3.63 17.84 -8.57
C LEU A 38 -4.84 17.23 -9.31
N GLY A 39 -5.99 17.92 -9.28
CA GLY A 39 -7.24 17.37 -9.82
C GLY A 39 -7.75 16.13 -9.08
N GLY A 40 -7.31 15.88 -7.85
CA GLY A 40 -7.66 14.67 -7.09
C GLY A 40 -6.95 13.41 -7.57
N ILE A 41 -5.98 13.52 -8.47
CA ILE A 41 -5.24 12.39 -9.04
C ILE A 41 -4.05 12.10 -8.13
N THR A 42 -4.16 11.09 -7.30
CA THR A 42 -3.09 10.65 -6.39
C THR A 42 -2.03 9.83 -7.12
N ALA A 43 -0.79 9.90 -6.65
CA ALA A 43 0.27 9.03 -7.09
C ALA A 43 -0.03 7.56 -6.78
N THR A 44 0.30 6.65 -7.71
CA THR A 44 0.12 5.22 -7.49
C THR A 44 0.95 4.76 -6.28
N PRO A 45 0.39 3.96 -5.38
CA PRO A 45 1.16 3.46 -4.23
C PRO A 45 2.41 2.68 -4.67
N VAL A 46 3.50 2.91 -3.94
CA VAL A 46 4.66 2.02 -3.95
C VAL A 46 4.49 1.05 -2.80
N GLU A 47 4.48 -0.23 -3.09
CA GLU A 47 4.19 -1.28 -2.11
C GLU A 47 5.34 -2.29 -2.05
N ASP A 48 5.43 -3.05 -0.97
CA ASP A 48 6.20 -4.30 -0.97
C ASP A 48 5.66 -5.21 -2.08
N SER A 49 6.49 -5.91 -2.84
CA SER A 49 6.03 -6.85 -3.88
C SER A 49 5.78 -8.26 -3.32
N GLY A 50 6.39 -8.62 -2.19
CA GLY A 50 6.51 -9.97 -1.65
C GLY A 50 7.64 -10.79 -2.29
N ASN A 51 8.40 -10.22 -3.23
CA ASN A 51 9.54 -10.86 -3.88
C ASN A 51 10.86 -10.22 -3.38
N PRO A 52 11.73 -10.96 -2.67
CA PRO A 52 12.98 -10.41 -2.14
C PRO A 52 13.95 -9.90 -3.22
N ASP A 53 13.91 -10.45 -4.44
CA ASP A 53 14.80 -10.02 -5.54
C ASP A 53 14.35 -8.70 -6.17
N ARG A 54 13.05 -8.39 -6.07
CA ARG A 54 12.44 -7.16 -6.61
C ARG A 54 11.39 -6.63 -5.64
N PRO A 55 11.80 -6.10 -4.47
CA PRO A 55 10.94 -5.93 -3.31
C PRO A 55 9.93 -4.80 -3.44
N PHE A 56 10.01 -3.95 -4.47
CA PHE A 56 9.08 -2.83 -4.65
C PHE A 56 8.13 -3.12 -5.82
N GLN A 57 6.87 -2.70 -5.71
CA GLN A 57 5.93 -2.73 -6.81
C GLN A 57 5.11 -1.45 -6.96
N VAL A 58 4.66 -1.18 -8.17
CA VAL A 58 3.74 -0.09 -8.54
C VAL A 58 2.77 -0.61 -9.58
N LYS A 59 1.50 -0.84 -9.21
CA LYS A 59 0.45 -1.35 -10.12
C LYS A 59 0.89 -2.62 -10.90
N GLY A 60 1.55 -3.55 -10.21
CA GLY A 60 2.03 -4.82 -10.79
C GLY A 60 3.40 -4.74 -11.49
N ASP A 61 3.91 -3.56 -11.81
CA ASP A 61 5.31 -3.38 -12.19
C ASP A 61 6.19 -3.55 -10.94
N THR A 62 7.35 -4.21 -11.07
CA THR A 62 8.18 -4.62 -9.93
C THR A 62 9.60 -4.06 -10.08
N PHE A 63 10.28 -3.72 -8.99
CA PHE A 63 11.54 -2.98 -9.02
C PHE A 63 12.50 -3.48 -7.95
N VAL A 64 13.79 -3.50 -8.30
CA VAL A 64 14.88 -3.78 -7.36
C VAL A 64 15.15 -2.56 -6.46
N ASN A 65 15.04 -1.36 -7.03
CA ASN A 65 15.38 -0.10 -6.36
C ASN A 65 14.13 0.75 -6.10
N ILE A 66 13.99 1.28 -4.88
CA ILE A 66 12.87 2.13 -4.47
C ILE A 66 12.77 3.42 -5.30
N ALA A 67 13.90 4.01 -5.71
CA ALA A 67 13.92 5.20 -6.54
C ALA A 67 13.25 4.97 -7.90
N ALA A 68 13.49 3.80 -8.52
CA ALA A 68 12.85 3.44 -9.78
C ALA A 68 11.34 3.23 -9.61
N ALA A 69 10.91 2.62 -8.50
CA ALA A 69 9.49 2.48 -8.17
C ALA A 69 8.82 3.86 -7.96
N LEU A 70 9.47 4.76 -7.21
CA LEU A 70 8.99 6.13 -7.01
C LEU A 70 8.91 6.91 -8.32
N GLN A 71 9.89 6.76 -9.23
CA GLN A 71 9.82 7.36 -10.57
C GLN A 71 8.63 6.82 -11.36
N ARG A 72 8.38 5.51 -11.32
CA ARG A 72 7.21 4.92 -11.97
C ARG A 72 5.90 5.47 -11.41
N SER A 73 5.78 5.60 -10.10
CA SER A 73 4.61 6.18 -9.42
C SER A 73 4.36 7.63 -9.88
N CYS A 74 5.43 8.44 -9.91
CA CYS A 74 5.41 9.82 -10.38
C CYS A 74 4.97 9.95 -11.84
N ASP A 75 5.55 9.13 -12.73
CA ASP A 75 5.16 9.11 -14.14
C ASP A 75 3.70 8.69 -14.35
N GLN A 76 3.22 7.72 -13.56
CA GLN A 76 1.82 7.30 -13.63
C GLN A 76 0.86 8.41 -13.20
N GLN A 77 1.20 9.18 -12.15
CA GLN A 77 0.40 10.33 -11.73
C GLN A 77 0.39 11.42 -12.79
N PHE A 78 1.57 11.80 -13.31
CA PHE A 78 1.69 12.81 -14.34
C PHE A 78 0.87 12.44 -15.57
N ASN A 79 0.97 11.19 -16.05
CA ASN A 79 0.23 10.74 -17.22
C ASN A 79 -1.29 10.76 -16.96
N ALA A 80 -1.75 10.37 -15.77
CA ALA A 80 -3.15 10.46 -15.41
C ALA A 80 -3.65 11.92 -15.39
N CYS A 81 -2.87 12.83 -14.81
CA CYS A 81 -3.15 14.27 -14.79
C CYS A 81 -3.18 14.87 -16.21
N ALA A 82 -2.16 14.57 -17.02
CA ALA A 82 -2.06 15.05 -18.39
C ALA A 82 -3.20 14.51 -19.26
N ASN A 83 -3.60 13.24 -19.05
CA ASN A 83 -4.75 12.65 -19.74
C ASN A 83 -6.06 13.33 -19.34
N ALA A 84 -6.25 13.70 -18.08
CA ALA A 84 -7.44 14.44 -17.63
C ALA A 84 -7.47 15.86 -18.24
N ALA A 85 -6.35 16.58 -18.22
CA ALA A 85 -6.22 17.89 -18.86
C ALA A 85 -6.51 17.83 -20.37
N ASN A 86 -5.90 16.88 -21.09
CA ASN A 86 -6.12 16.67 -22.51
C ASN A 86 -7.53 16.10 -22.83
N GLY A 87 -8.15 15.43 -21.85
CA GLY A 87 -9.49 14.87 -21.92
C GLY A 87 -10.61 15.88 -21.75
N GLY A 88 -10.28 17.16 -21.53
CA GLY A 88 -11.25 18.26 -21.47
C GLY A 88 -11.54 18.78 -20.06
N ASP A 89 -10.82 18.31 -19.03
CA ASP A 89 -10.88 18.95 -17.71
C ASP A 89 -10.21 20.33 -17.77
N LYS A 90 -11.02 21.38 -17.80
CA LYS A 90 -10.58 22.78 -17.89
C LYS A 90 -9.93 23.30 -16.59
N THR A 91 -10.02 22.55 -15.50
CA THR A 91 -9.37 22.91 -14.23
C THR A 91 -7.90 22.47 -14.19
N LEU A 92 -7.49 21.63 -15.15
CA LEU A 92 -6.14 21.09 -15.24
C LEU A 92 -5.42 21.60 -16.49
N SER A 93 -4.09 21.63 -16.41
CA SER A 93 -3.22 21.84 -17.58
C SER A 93 -2.04 20.89 -17.49
N VAL A 94 -1.52 20.46 -18.64
CA VAL A 94 -0.31 19.62 -18.69
C VAL A 94 0.88 20.33 -18.03
N GLY A 95 0.95 21.67 -18.11
CA GLY A 95 1.94 22.47 -17.39
C GLY A 95 1.86 22.29 -15.88
N ALA A 96 0.67 22.47 -15.29
CA ALA A 96 0.46 22.26 -13.86
C ALA A 96 0.72 20.80 -13.43
N CYS A 97 0.41 19.81 -14.29
CA CYS A 97 0.79 18.42 -14.06
C CYS A 97 2.32 18.25 -14.01
N SER A 98 3.06 18.93 -14.89
CA SER A 98 4.52 18.92 -14.90
C SER A 98 5.11 19.61 -13.68
N ASP A 99 4.49 20.71 -13.22
CA ASP A 99 4.90 21.41 -12.01
C ASP A 99 4.74 20.48 -10.80
N GLN A 100 3.59 19.81 -10.65
CA GLN A 100 3.41 18.79 -9.60
C GLN A 100 4.43 17.65 -9.70
N LYS A 101 4.77 17.21 -10.92
CA LYS A 101 5.80 16.17 -11.13
C LYS A 101 7.15 16.59 -10.53
N SER A 102 7.49 17.88 -10.61
CA SER A 102 8.75 18.42 -10.07
C SER A 102 8.79 18.45 -8.53
N GLU A 103 7.64 18.41 -7.86
CA GLU A 103 7.52 18.39 -6.40
C GLU A 103 7.84 17.03 -5.79
N PHE A 104 7.91 15.96 -6.61
CA PHE A 104 8.23 14.63 -6.09
C PHE A 104 9.63 14.60 -5.46
N PRO A 105 9.80 13.91 -4.30
CA PRO A 105 11.09 13.83 -3.60
C PRO A 105 12.24 13.27 -4.43
N ILE A 106 11.94 12.40 -5.40
CA ILE A 106 12.93 11.84 -6.35
C ILE A 106 13.54 12.88 -7.30
N SER A 107 12.82 13.95 -7.63
CA SER A 107 13.31 15.03 -8.51
C SER A 107 14.38 15.89 -7.84
N ARG A 108 14.59 15.71 -6.53
CA ARG A 108 15.60 16.44 -5.72
C ARG A 108 16.89 15.65 -5.50
N ILE A 109 16.95 14.41 -5.99
CA ILE A 109 18.08 13.49 -5.81
C ILE A 109 18.90 13.37 -7.12
N LEU A 110 18.39 13.90 -8.23
CA LEU A 110 19.04 13.93 -9.55
C LEU A 110 19.62 15.32 -9.85
#